data_AF-A0A7Z8QJ18-F1
#
_entry.id   AF-A0A7Z8QJ18-F1
#
_cell.length_a   1.000
_cell.length_b   1.000
_cell.length_c   1.000
_cell.angle_alpha   90.00
_cell.angle_beta   90.00
_cell.angle_gamma   90.00
#
_symmetry.space_group_name_H-M   'P 1'
#
loop_
_entity.id
_entity.type
_entity.pdbx_description
1 polymer ?
#
loop_
_entity_poly.entity_id
_entity_poly.type
_entity_poly.pdbx_seq_one_letter_code
_entity_poly.pdbx_strand_id
1 'polypeptide(L)'
;MGKIKASETQKKHSLKPQQPSVNYNNNVPIFSLEKLQEGKYCLSGLDKEDKASFADSLFKRKSLSWSQIQQADKHGLGTEKISKAAINAEMPKFVTADFKDFLVFRYSGKKAMVGYRKKDVFFILWFDHNFQLYNHS
;
A
#
# COMPACT_ATOMS: atom_id res chain seq x y z
N MET A 1 43.89 49.01 30.27
CA MET A 1 42.87 48.81 29.21
C MET A 1 43.35 47.71 28.26
N GLY A 2 42.80 46.50 28.38
CA GLY A 2 43.09 45.37 27.48
C GLY A 2 41.85 44.48 27.42
N LYS A 3 41.31 44.27 26.22
CA LYS A 3 39.94 43.79 25.96
C LYS A 3 39.80 42.29 26.24
N ILE A 4 38.79 41.91 27.02
CA ILE A 4 38.35 40.52 27.22
C ILE A 4 37.61 40.07 25.96
N LYS A 5 38.11 39.03 25.27
CA LYS A 5 37.38 38.35 24.19
C LYS A 5 36.32 37.44 24.81
N ALA A 6 35.05 37.72 24.54
CA ALA A 6 33.94 36.84 24.89
C ALA A 6 34.03 35.53 24.08
N SER A 7 33.95 34.39 24.78
CA SER A 7 33.87 33.06 24.16
C SER A 7 32.49 32.83 23.56
N GLU A 8 32.43 32.48 22.27
CA GLU A 8 31.20 32.11 21.58
C GLU A 8 30.59 30.84 22.19
N THR A 9 29.35 30.96 22.66
CA THR A 9 28.57 29.85 23.21
C THR A 9 28.28 28.84 22.11
N GLN A 10 28.90 27.66 22.21
CA GLN A 10 28.63 26.52 21.33
C GLN A 10 27.14 26.16 21.41
N LYS A 11 26.41 26.33 20.30
CA LYS A 11 25.04 25.85 20.14
C LYS A 11 25.01 24.34 20.29
N LYS A 12 24.50 23.86 21.43
CA LYS A 12 24.17 22.44 21.63
C LYS A 12 23.13 22.04 20.57
N HIS A 13 23.55 21.26 19.57
CA HIS A 13 22.63 20.48 18.76
C HIS A 13 21.92 19.49 19.69
N SER A 14 20.69 19.82 20.07
CA SER A 14 19.82 18.90 20.77
C SER A 14 19.49 17.74 19.82
N LEU A 15 20.22 16.63 19.93
CA LEU A 15 19.85 15.36 19.34
C LEU A 15 18.52 14.96 19.97
N LYS A 16 17.41 15.23 19.29
CA LYS A 16 16.12 14.67 19.68
C LYS A 16 16.27 13.14 19.63
N PRO A 17 15.90 12.38 20.68
CA PRO A 17 15.85 10.94 20.59
C PRO A 17 14.94 10.58 19.42
N GLN A 18 15.50 9.97 18.37
CA GLN A 18 14.67 9.36 17.33
C GLN A 18 13.89 8.25 18.04
N GLN A 19 12.58 8.42 18.17
CA GLN A 19 11.72 7.30 18.55
C GLN A 19 12.02 6.14 17.59
N PRO A 20 12.22 4.91 18.09
CA PRO A 20 12.48 3.78 17.21
C PRO A 20 11.35 3.69 16.19
N SER A 21 11.69 3.78 14.91
CA SER A 21 10.73 3.67 13.83
C SER A 21 10.10 2.28 13.91
N VAL A 22 8.80 2.20 14.19
CA VAL A 22 8.08 0.93 14.26
C VAL A 22 8.17 0.24 12.90
N ASN A 23 8.76 -0.97 12.88
CA ASN A 23 8.87 -1.77 11.66
C ASN A 23 7.61 -2.60 11.45
N TYR A 24 6.74 -2.15 10.55
CA TYR A 24 5.49 -2.84 10.20
C TYR A 24 5.69 -4.02 9.24
N ASN A 25 6.91 -4.34 8.79
CA ASN A 25 7.14 -5.44 7.83
C ASN A 25 6.93 -6.82 8.45
N ASN A 26 7.04 -6.93 9.78
CA ASN A 26 6.79 -8.17 10.51
C ASN A 26 5.30 -8.36 10.85
N ASN A 27 4.48 -7.34 10.62
CA ASN A 27 3.04 -7.42 10.85
C ASN A 27 2.34 -8.12 9.69
N VAL A 28 1.25 -8.81 10.00
CA VAL A 28 0.27 -9.31 9.04
C VAL A 28 -0.51 -8.13 8.46
N PRO A 29 -0.81 -8.10 7.14
CA PRO A 29 -1.60 -7.05 6.55
C PRO A 29 -3.04 -7.06 7.04
N ILE A 30 -3.56 -5.87 7.36
CA ILE A 30 -4.99 -5.62 7.52
C ILE A 30 -5.54 -5.15 6.17
N PHE A 31 -6.50 -5.87 5.61
CA PHE A 31 -7.16 -5.49 4.36
C PHE A 31 -8.37 -4.61 4.66
N SER A 32 -8.34 -3.37 4.19
CA SER A 32 -9.38 -2.38 4.43
C SER A 32 -10.14 -2.03 3.15
N LEU A 33 -11.47 -2.05 3.23
CA LEU A 33 -12.38 -1.56 2.19
C LEU A 33 -12.81 -0.10 2.42
N GLU A 34 -12.31 0.57 3.47
CA GLU A 34 -12.70 1.94 3.85
C GLU A 34 -12.49 2.96 2.71
N LYS A 35 -11.50 2.73 1.84
CA LYS A 35 -11.16 3.60 0.71
C LYS A 35 -11.56 3.02 -0.64
N LEU A 36 -12.38 1.97 -0.66
CA LEU A 36 -12.85 1.36 -1.91
C LEU A 36 -13.60 2.40 -2.74
N GLN A 37 -13.24 2.53 -4.01
CA GLN A 37 -13.90 3.45 -4.93
C GLN A 37 -15.20 2.83 -5.46
N GLU A 38 -16.21 3.67 -5.64
CA GLU A 38 -17.46 3.29 -6.29
C GLU A 38 -17.29 3.12 -7.81
N GLY A 39 -18.34 2.60 -8.46
CA GLY A 39 -18.39 2.45 -9.91
C GLY A 39 -17.78 1.15 -10.43
N LYS A 40 -17.18 1.23 -11.63
CA LYS A 40 -16.83 0.07 -12.45
C LYS A 40 -15.93 -0.94 -11.74
N TYR A 41 -14.98 -0.51 -10.92
CA TYR A 41 -14.01 -1.40 -10.28
C TYR A 41 -14.31 -1.63 -8.78
N CYS A 42 -15.58 -1.53 -8.39
CA CYS A 42 -16.01 -1.73 -7.01
C CYS A 42 -16.30 -3.21 -6.72
N LEU A 43 -16.21 -3.61 -5.44
CA LEU A 43 -16.63 -4.91 -4.94
C LEU A 43 -18.09 -5.24 -5.32
N SER A 44 -18.96 -4.23 -5.38
CA SER A 44 -20.37 -4.39 -5.76
C SER A 44 -20.52 -4.93 -7.18
N GLY A 45 -19.60 -4.59 -8.09
CA GLY A 45 -19.58 -5.03 -9.49
C GLY A 45 -19.03 -6.44 -9.70
N LEU A 46 -18.50 -7.09 -8.67
CA LEU A 46 -18.04 -8.48 -8.77
C LEU A 46 -19.21 -9.48 -8.78
N ASP A 47 -19.04 -10.56 -9.54
CA ASP A 47 -19.91 -11.72 -9.48
C ASP A 47 -19.73 -12.50 -8.16
N LYS A 48 -20.52 -13.56 -7.98
CA LYS A 48 -20.50 -14.38 -6.76
C LYS A 48 -19.18 -15.13 -6.58
N GLU A 49 -18.59 -15.63 -7.66
CA GLU A 49 -17.36 -16.42 -7.63
C GLU A 49 -16.15 -15.54 -7.29
N ASP A 50 -16.10 -14.34 -7.86
CA ASP A 50 -15.06 -13.35 -7.58
C ASP A 50 -15.14 -12.82 -6.14
N LYS A 51 -16.36 -12.64 -5.60
CA LYS A 51 -16.54 -12.28 -4.18
C LYS A 51 -16.05 -13.39 -3.25
N ALA A 52 -16.35 -14.64 -3.56
CA ALA A 52 -15.84 -15.79 -2.80
C ALA A 52 -14.30 -15.88 -2.89
N SER A 53 -13.76 -15.74 -4.11
CA SER A 53 -12.32 -15.76 -4.36
C SER A 53 -11.59 -14.63 -3.64
N PHE A 54 -12.19 -13.44 -3.57
CA PHE A 54 -11.67 -12.34 -2.77
C PHE A 54 -11.55 -12.73 -1.29
N ALA A 55 -12.61 -13.26 -0.68
CA ALA A 55 -12.57 -13.71 0.72
C ALA A 55 -11.49 -14.79 0.95
N ASP A 56 -11.41 -15.78 0.06
CA ASP A 56 -10.37 -16.83 0.11
C ASP A 56 -8.96 -16.25 0.00
N SER A 57 -8.79 -15.23 -0.85
CA SER A 57 -7.49 -14.57 -1.05
C SER A 57 -7.00 -13.84 0.21
N LEU A 58 -7.92 -13.32 1.02
CA LEU A 58 -7.60 -12.71 2.31
C LEU A 58 -7.26 -13.80 3.34
N PHE A 59 -8.07 -14.86 3.39
CA PHE A 59 -7.85 -15.99 4.28
C PHE A 59 -6.47 -16.61 4.08
N LYS A 60 -6.05 -16.82 2.83
CA LYS A 60 -4.72 -17.36 2.48
C LYS A 60 -3.56 -16.46 2.94
N ARG A 61 -3.78 -15.16 3.13
CA ARG A 61 -2.77 -14.17 3.54
C ARG A 61 -2.80 -13.83 5.04
N LYS A 62 -3.80 -14.32 5.79
CA LYS A 62 -4.05 -13.93 7.19
C LYS A 62 -2.92 -14.22 8.18
N SER A 63 -1.96 -15.05 7.81
CA SER A 63 -0.80 -15.41 8.65
C SER A 63 0.54 -15.01 8.03
N LEU A 64 0.53 -14.31 6.89
CA LEU A 64 1.75 -13.88 6.23
C LEU A 64 2.08 -12.45 6.63
N SER A 65 3.31 -12.21 7.05
CA SER A 65 3.80 -10.85 7.25
C SER A 65 3.98 -10.13 5.92
N TRP A 66 4.04 -8.80 5.96
CA TRP A 66 4.42 -8.00 4.79
C TRP A 66 5.74 -8.45 4.16
N SER A 67 6.74 -8.82 4.97
CA SER A 67 8.02 -9.33 4.46
C SER A 67 7.85 -10.66 3.70
N GLN A 68 7.04 -11.58 4.23
CA GLN A 68 6.76 -12.86 3.56
C GLN A 68 5.99 -12.66 2.25
N ILE A 69 5.03 -11.74 2.25
CA ILE A 69 4.27 -11.37 1.04
C ILE A 69 5.19 -10.77 -0.03
N GLN A 70 6.14 -9.91 0.34
CA GLN A 70 7.08 -9.31 -0.61
C GLN A 70 8.04 -10.33 -1.23
N GLN A 71 8.28 -11.45 -0.56
CA GLN A 71 9.15 -12.53 -1.04
C GLN A 71 8.38 -13.62 -1.81
N ALA A 72 7.05 -13.65 -1.68
CA ALA A 72 6.20 -14.63 -2.36
C ALA A 72 6.00 -14.28 -3.84
N ASP A 73 5.66 -15.29 -4.64
CA ASP A 73 5.36 -15.12 -6.06
C ASP A 73 4.18 -14.14 -6.28
N LYS A 74 4.36 -13.17 -7.17
CA LYS A 74 3.37 -12.10 -7.45
C LYS A 74 2.07 -12.61 -8.10
N HIS A 75 2.12 -13.75 -8.78
CA HIS A 75 0.94 -14.43 -9.30
C HIS A 75 0.32 -15.40 -8.29
N GLY A 76 1.02 -15.68 -7.18
CA GLY A 76 0.52 -16.40 -6.02
C GLY A 76 0.05 -15.46 -4.90
N LEU A 77 0.65 -15.60 -3.71
CA LEU A 77 0.27 -14.84 -2.52
C LEU A 77 1.00 -13.49 -2.39
N GLY A 78 1.98 -13.23 -3.26
CA GLY A 78 2.76 -12.01 -3.26
C GLY A 78 2.04 -10.80 -3.83
N THR A 79 2.84 -9.77 -4.11
CA THR A 79 2.38 -8.48 -4.62
C THR A 79 3.35 -7.92 -5.65
N GLU A 80 2.87 -7.04 -6.52
CA GLU A 80 3.70 -6.24 -7.41
C GLU A 80 3.32 -4.75 -7.32
N LYS A 81 4.26 -3.89 -7.73
CA LYS A 81 4.02 -2.45 -7.80
C LYS A 81 3.57 -2.07 -9.20
N ILE A 82 2.61 -1.16 -9.27
CA ILE A 82 2.24 -0.48 -10.52
C ILE A 82 2.27 1.03 -10.32
N SER A 83 2.76 1.75 -11.34
CA SER A 83 2.81 3.20 -11.30
C SER A 83 1.40 3.79 -11.27
N LYS A 84 1.22 4.88 -10.53
CA LYS A 84 0.03 5.73 -10.55
C LYS A 84 -0.38 6.10 -11.97
N ALA A 85 0.60 6.35 -12.85
CA ALA A 85 0.37 6.73 -14.24
C ALA A 85 -0.20 5.60 -15.10
N ALA A 86 -0.16 4.35 -14.63
CA ALA A 86 -0.74 3.20 -15.34
C ALA A 86 -2.24 3.00 -15.07
N ILE A 87 -2.81 3.72 -14.09
CA ILE A 87 -4.23 3.58 -13.70
C ILE A 87 -5.13 4.33 -14.69
N ASN A 88 -6.05 3.59 -15.31
CA ASN A 88 -7.05 4.04 -16.27
C ASN A 88 -8.41 4.35 -15.60
N ALA A 89 -8.40 4.78 -14.34
CA ALA A 89 -9.58 5.16 -13.56
C ALA A 89 -9.41 6.56 -12.95
N GLU A 90 -10.53 7.18 -12.55
CA GLU A 90 -10.47 8.45 -11.84
C GLU A 90 -9.65 8.32 -10.56
N MET A 91 -8.66 9.20 -10.41
CA MET A 91 -7.77 9.17 -9.27
C MET A 91 -8.48 9.75 -8.03
N PRO A 92 -8.50 9.04 -6.88
CA PRO A 92 -9.18 9.54 -5.69
C PRO A 92 -8.50 10.82 -5.16
N LYS A 93 -9.29 11.78 -4.67
CA LYS A 93 -8.80 13.11 -4.23
C LYS A 93 -7.72 13.06 -3.14
N PHE A 94 -7.68 12.01 -2.33
CA PHE A 94 -6.67 11.83 -1.28
C PHE A 94 -5.32 11.34 -1.82
N VAL A 95 -5.25 10.89 -3.08
CA VAL A 95 -4.00 10.48 -3.72
C VAL A 95 -3.28 11.72 -4.21
N THR A 96 -2.20 12.06 -3.53
CA THR A 96 -1.40 13.26 -3.78
C THR A 96 -0.54 13.13 -5.05
N ALA A 97 0.03 14.24 -5.49
CA ALA A 97 0.87 14.29 -6.69
C ALA A 97 2.19 13.52 -6.53
N ASP A 98 2.74 13.46 -5.32
CA ASP A 98 3.98 12.77 -4.96
C ASP A 98 3.80 11.25 -4.77
N PHE A 99 2.55 10.76 -4.70
CA PHE A 99 2.28 9.33 -4.66
C PHE A 99 2.67 8.67 -5.98
N LYS A 100 3.54 7.64 -5.91
CA LYS A 100 4.16 7.01 -7.09
C LYS A 100 3.52 5.70 -7.49
N ASP A 101 3.39 4.76 -6.55
CA ASP A 101 3.10 3.37 -6.86
C ASP A 101 1.98 2.79 -6.00
N PHE A 102 1.06 2.08 -6.64
CA PHE A 102 0.11 1.19 -5.99
C PHE A 102 0.67 -0.22 -5.84
N LEU A 103 0.10 -1.00 -4.93
CA LEU A 103 0.33 -2.43 -4.80
C LEU A 103 -0.83 -3.20 -5.42
N VAL A 104 -0.49 -4.33 -6.04
CA VAL A 104 -1.42 -5.25 -6.70
C VAL A 104 -1.36 -6.59 -6.01
N PHE A 105 -2.52 -7.16 -5.73
CA PHE A 105 -2.67 -8.54 -5.24
C PHE A 105 -3.64 -9.31 -6.10
N ARG A 106 -3.27 -10.53 -6.50
CA ARG A 106 -4.20 -11.43 -7.17
C ARG A 106 -5.21 -11.99 -6.16
N TYR A 107 -6.49 -11.96 -6.55
CA TYR A 107 -7.59 -12.48 -5.73
C TYR A 107 -8.37 -13.61 -6.42
N SER A 108 -8.41 -13.65 -7.76
CA SER A 108 -9.13 -14.66 -8.55
C SER A 108 -8.39 -14.91 -9.86
N GLY A 109 -7.61 -15.99 -9.95
CA GLY A 109 -6.71 -16.25 -11.09
C GLY A 109 -5.77 -15.07 -11.34
N LYS A 110 -5.94 -14.37 -12.49
CA LYS A 110 -5.20 -13.14 -12.80
C LYS A 110 -5.91 -11.86 -12.34
N LYS A 111 -7.16 -11.89 -11.91
CA LYS A 111 -7.90 -10.69 -11.47
C LYS A 111 -7.26 -10.13 -10.21
N ALA A 112 -7.19 -8.81 -10.13
CA ALA A 112 -6.38 -8.10 -9.14
C ALA A 112 -7.19 -7.14 -8.27
N MET A 113 -6.82 -7.04 -6.99
CA MET A 113 -7.19 -5.92 -6.15
C MET A 113 -6.00 -4.96 -6.08
N VAL A 114 -6.27 -3.68 -6.28
CA VAL A 114 -5.27 -2.61 -6.37
C VAL A 114 -5.50 -1.61 -5.26
N GLY A 115 -4.42 -1.18 -4.62
CA GLY A 115 -4.51 -0.29 -3.47
C GLY A 115 -3.17 0.23 -3.00
N TYR A 116 -3.12 0.78 -1.80
CA TYR A 116 -1.87 1.26 -1.21
C TYR A 116 -1.70 0.76 0.21
N ARG A 117 -0.44 0.65 0.64
CA ARG A 117 -0.07 0.28 2.00
C ARG A 117 0.18 1.54 2.82
N LYS A 118 -0.38 1.60 4.03
CA LYS A 118 -0.01 2.55 5.07
C LYS A 118 0.20 1.78 6.37
N LYS A 119 1.44 1.72 6.85
CA LYS A 119 1.86 0.87 7.98
C LYS A 119 1.55 -0.61 7.70
N ASP A 120 0.73 -1.26 8.51
CA ASP A 120 0.26 -2.63 8.36
C ASP A 120 -1.06 -2.75 7.59
N VAL A 121 -1.71 -1.64 7.25
CA VAL A 121 -2.99 -1.65 6.53
C VAL A 121 -2.78 -1.54 5.02
N PHE A 122 -3.41 -2.43 4.26
CA PHE A 122 -3.60 -2.31 2.83
C PHE A 122 -5.01 -1.79 2.54
N PHE A 123 -5.09 -0.58 2.01
CA PHE A 123 -6.35 0.04 1.61
C PHE A 123 -6.63 -0.33 0.16
N ILE A 124 -7.64 -1.16 -0.05
CA ILE A 124 -8.10 -1.56 -1.38
C ILE A 124 -8.88 -0.40 -1.99
N LEU A 125 -8.52 -0.03 -3.21
CA LEU A 125 -9.18 1.04 -3.96
C LEU A 125 -10.04 0.49 -5.10
N TRP A 126 -9.58 -0.58 -5.76
CA TRP A 126 -10.23 -1.12 -6.95
C TRP A 126 -10.08 -2.64 -7.06
N PHE A 127 -11.06 -3.27 -7.70
CA PHE A 127 -11.04 -4.65 -8.17
C PHE A 127 -11.04 -4.67 -9.70
N ASP A 128 -9.89 -5.00 -10.26
CA ASP A 128 -9.67 -5.13 -11.68
C ASP A 128 -10.09 -6.52 -12.17
N HIS A 129 -11.41 -6.72 -12.25
CA HIS A 129 -12.03 -7.98 -12.61
C HIS A 129 -12.13 -8.22 -14.12
N ASN A 130 -11.97 -7.16 -14.93
CA ASN A 130 -12.10 -7.18 -16.38
C ASN A 130 -10.80 -6.81 -17.11
N PHE A 131 -9.68 -6.66 -16.39
CA PHE A 131 -8.35 -6.39 -16.95
C PHE A 131 -8.24 -5.07 -17.70
N GLN A 132 -8.98 -4.06 -17.23
CA GLN A 132 -9.05 -2.74 -17.86
C GLN A 132 -8.67 -1.62 -16.90
N LEU A 133 -8.40 -1.90 -15.62
CA LEU A 133 -7.99 -0.86 -14.67
C LEU A 133 -6.60 -0.31 -15.01
N TYR A 134 -5.70 -1.15 -15.51
CA TYR A 134 -4.35 -0.77 -15.95
C TYR A 134 -3.90 -1.71 -17.07
N ASN A 135 -2.80 -1.36 -17.75
CA ASN A 135 -2.27 -2.21 -18.81
C ASN A 135 -1.58 -3.44 -18.22
N HIS A 136 -2.06 -4.62 -18.61
CA HIS A 136 -1.41 -5.89 -18.31
C HIS A 136 -0.47 -6.26 -19.45
N SER A 137 0.82 -6.22 -19.21
CA SER A 137 1.86 -6.70 -20.13
C SER A 137 2.59 -7.89 -19.52
#